data_AF-B0WTF2-F1
#
_entry.id   AF-B0WTF2-F1
#
_cell.length_a   1.000
_cell.length_b   1.000
_cell.length_c   1.000
_cell.angle_alpha   90.00
_cell.angle_beta   90.00
_cell.angle_gamma   90.00
#
_symmetry.space_group_name_H-M   'P 1'
#
loop_
_entity.id
_entity.type
_entity.pdbx_description
1 polymer ?
#
loop_
_entity_poly.entity_id
_entity_poly.type
_entity_poly.pdbx_seq_one_letter_code
_entity_poly.pdbx_strand_id
1 'polypeptide(L)'
;MVQICYRKIFGILAAILANVECSLFNDPLAPRLYQNQVVRYIDLPATAKQTQNITIRLDIPSLVEKTARIKLLLDSAVWGIPVNVQLSMNHTQPSSNCSQLDCVTTFVHNVAIVDYLARIGSRPSENVSSVLEENLRSVLQYRRQDGSFGTPSVSRVYLTAFIAKGLQVAKRYIFIHEAILGDALKWLAAKQQPSGQFVEVEPTLYEKMRDLRLTAYVLTIFATENQYPEVVRKATEYVADRTEQMGVYELALASYALSLANHPKGKYCLEQLNHPRSPGYQPNAYWRGKSSSAEIAGYALLASLNHTVYTNTEDIVQWLKSRSFRSYGGFRHTQGITTALTALSQHYEKFSQYINSYTVQLRYQSNVKILHVTTTNSRMFELDLPSNTKLVQAQVQGTGFGRLEISYQYYQKLSGMEASFALNVQLLNSTTREIQSLQVCVGSRTNRTEGLTLVEVFHPKGFSGVSVEDLSPKKSIWKSLQRPGGTSTVVYYQSLARAMDCFVVTAELFRAGFAKSNGGQARQMDVVAYDYYNRDRVAWVSYKGYGRQDSEDDYEYLEAV
;
A
#
# COMPACT_ATOMS: atom_id res chain seq x y z
N MET A 1 52.16 -21.04 -33.44
CA MET A 1 50.80 -21.03 -34.03
C MET A 1 49.70 -21.68 -33.18
N VAL A 2 49.96 -22.12 -31.92
CA VAL A 2 48.89 -22.66 -31.03
C VAL A 2 48.40 -21.64 -29.99
N GLN A 3 49.10 -20.52 -29.79
CA GLN A 3 48.74 -19.50 -28.79
C GLN A 3 47.87 -18.35 -29.33
N ILE A 4 47.66 -18.28 -30.65
CA ILE A 4 46.83 -17.25 -31.30
C ILE A 4 45.36 -17.71 -31.47
N CYS A 5 45.08 -19.02 -31.45
CA CYS A 5 43.71 -19.54 -31.52
C CYS A 5 42.94 -19.44 -30.19
N TYR A 6 43.60 -19.49 -29.03
CA TYR A 6 42.90 -19.43 -27.74
C TYR A 6 42.36 -18.04 -27.38
N ARG A 7 42.99 -16.94 -27.85
CA ARG A 7 42.51 -15.57 -27.60
C ARG A 7 41.27 -15.18 -28.41
N LYS A 8 41.08 -15.76 -29.60
CA LYS A 8 39.88 -15.49 -30.42
C LYS A 8 38.65 -16.27 -29.96
N ILE A 9 38.82 -17.48 -29.40
CA ILE A 9 37.70 -18.28 -28.89
C ILE A 9 37.14 -17.69 -27.58
N PHE A 10 37.99 -17.19 -26.67
CA PHE A 10 37.52 -16.50 -25.46
C PHE A 10 36.86 -15.14 -25.72
N GLY A 11 37.28 -14.40 -26.75
CA GLY A 11 36.64 -13.15 -27.15
C GLY A 11 35.23 -13.34 -27.73
N ILE A 12 34.99 -14.46 -28.42
CA ILE A 12 33.68 -14.78 -29.01
C ILE A 12 32.75 -15.41 -27.96
N LEU A 13 33.26 -16.24 -27.03
CA LEU A 13 32.46 -16.79 -25.93
C LEU A 13 32.03 -15.72 -24.91
N ALA A 14 32.86 -14.69 -24.65
CA ALA A 14 32.47 -13.58 -23.77
C ALA A 14 31.41 -12.66 -24.40
N ALA A 15 31.41 -12.52 -25.73
CA ALA A 15 30.40 -11.74 -26.45
C ALA A 15 29.05 -12.49 -26.57
N ILE A 16 29.06 -13.82 -26.54
CA ILE A 16 27.83 -14.63 -26.56
C ILE A 16 27.20 -14.77 -25.16
N LEU A 17 27.98 -14.64 -24.08
CA LEU A 17 27.50 -14.74 -22.69
C LEU A 17 27.09 -13.39 -22.04
N ALA A 18 27.29 -12.26 -22.73
CA ALA A 18 26.95 -10.93 -22.23
C ALA A 18 25.91 -10.23 -23.11
N ASN A 19 24.82 -10.91 -23.46
CA ASN A 19 23.56 -10.25 -23.79
C ASN A 19 22.93 -9.70 -22.49
N VAL A 20 23.58 -8.67 -21.93
CA VAL A 20 22.94 -7.80 -20.96
C VAL A 20 22.24 -6.72 -21.80
N GLU A 21 20.93 -6.88 -22.01
CA GLU A 21 20.09 -5.78 -22.44
C GLU A 21 20.06 -4.72 -21.32
N CYS A 22 21.07 -3.85 -21.31
CA CYS A 22 21.05 -2.64 -20.50
C CYS A 22 20.06 -1.66 -21.14
N SER A 23 18.82 -1.63 -20.62
CA SER A 23 17.88 -0.58 -20.95
C SER A 23 18.38 0.77 -20.39
N LEU A 24 19.08 1.54 -21.21
CA LEU A 24 19.44 2.93 -20.90
C LEU A 24 18.18 3.80 -20.94
N PHE A 25 17.74 4.29 -19.77
CA PHE A 25 16.71 5.32 -19.69
C PHE A 25 17.28 6.65 -20.20
N ASN A 26 17.04 6.95 -21.47
CA ASN A 26 17.20 8.29 -22.02
C ASN A 26 16.00 9.13 -21.60
N ASP A 27 16.04 9.75 -20.42
CA ASP A 27 15.04 10.75 -20.02
C ASP A 27 15.37 12.14 -20.61
N PRO A 28 14.44 12.75 -21.39
CA PRO A 28 14.44 14.16 -21.71
C PRO A 28 13.67 14.94 -20.64
N LEU A 29 14.36 15.88 -19.95
CA LEU A 29 13.87 16.69 -18.83
C LEU A 29 13.52 15.81 -17.60
N ALA A 30 13.32 16.36 -16.41
CA ALA A 30 12.73 15.63 -15.29
C ALA A 30 11.23 15.97 -15.17
N PRO A 31 10.37 15.60 -16.12
CA PRO A 31 8.94 15.73 -15.93
C PRO A 31 8.48 14.74 -14.87
N ARG A 32 7.68 15.21 -13.92
CA ARG A 32 7.02 14.36 -12.92
C ARG A 32 6.25 13.24 -13.63
N LEU A 33 6.47 12.00 -13.20
CA LEU A 33 5.66 10.87 -13.65
C LEU A 33 4.26 10.99 -13.03
N TYR A 34 3.31 11.52 -13.80
CA TYR A 34 1.90 11.45 -13.46
C TYR A 34 1.44 10.01 -13.62
N GLN A 35 0.71 9.50 -12.63
CA GLN A 35 0.13 8.16 -12.66
C GLN A 35 -1.33 8.27 -12.24
N ASN A 36 -2.22 7.69 -13.03
CA ASN A 36 -3.61 7.56 -12.67
C ASN A 36 -4.14 6.20 -13.13
N GLN A 37 -5.26 5.78 -12.57
CA GLN A 37 -5.86 4.51 -12.86
C GLN A 37 -7.39 4.66 -12.75
N VAL A 38 -8.11 4.06 -13.67
CA VAL A 38 -9.58 4.09 -13.69
C VAL A 38 -10.05 2.65 -13.58
N VAL A 39 -10.96 2.39 -12.64
CA VAL A 39 -11.52 1.05 -12.41
C VAL A 39 -13.02 1.08 -12.64
N ARG A 40 -13.52 0.05 -13.30
CA ARG A 40 -14.94 -0.22 -13.53
C ARG A 40 -15.22 -1.68 -13.21
N TYR A 41 -16.30 -1.91 -12.49
CA TYR A 41 -16.74 -3.25 -12.13
C TYR A 41 -17.74 -3.76 -13.16
N ILE A 42 -17.55 -5.02 -13.55
CA ILE A 42 -18.48 -5.80 -14.34
C ILE A 42 -19.36 -6.54 -13.35
N ASP A 43 -20.66 -6.34 -13.45
CA ASP A 43 -21.67 -6.98 -12.61
C ASP A 43 -22.83 -7.41 -13.50
N LEU A 44 -22.85 -8.69 -13.85
CA LEU A 44 -23.86 -9.30 -14.71
C LEU A 44 -24.58 -10.39 -13.90
N PRO A 45 -25.76 -10.09 -13.32
CA PRO A 45 -26.48 -11.04 -12.49
C PRO A 45 -26.88 -12.29 -13.27
N ALA A 46 -26.94 -13.43 -12.59
CA ALA A 46 -27.23 -14.72 -13.20
C ALA A 46 -28.64 -14.82 -13.82
N THR A 47 -29.55 -13.92 -13.45
CA THR A 47 -30.98 -13.99 -13.78
C THR A 47 -31.37 -13.47 -15.17
N ALA A 48 -30.45 -12.87 -15.94
CA ALA A 48 -30.67 -12.54 -17.35
C ALA A 48 -29.36 -12.33 -18.12
N LYS A 49 -29.33 -12.63 -19.43
CA LYS A 49 -28.24 -12.23 -20.34
C LYS A 49 -28.24 -10.71 -20.48
N GLN A 50 -27.66 -10.02 -19.51
CA GLN A 50 -27.53 -8.57 -19.51
C GLN A 50 -26.32 -8.16 -20.33
N THR A 51 -26.41 -6.97 -20.91
CA THR A 51 -25.30 -6.30 -21.57
C THR A 51 -24.92 -5.07 -20.76
N GLN A 52 -23.66 -4.98 -20.36
CA GLN A 52 -23.13 -3.80 -19.69
C GLN A 52 -22.17 -3.06 -20.63
N ASN A 53 -22.43 -1.77 -20.85
CA ASN A 53 -21.57 -0.91 -21.66
C ASN A 53 -20.74 -0.02 -20.74
N ILE A 54 -19.42 -0.13 -20.84
CA ILE A 54 -18.47 0.63 -20.05
C ILE A 54 -17.70 1.55 -20.99
N THR A 55 -17.69 2.85 -20.69
CA THR A 55 -16.90 3.84 -21.44
C THR A 55 -15.93 4.52 -20.49
N ILE A 56 -14.65 4.52 -20.85
CA ILE A 56 -13.58 5.14 -20.09
C ILE A 56 -12.88 6.17 -20.97
N ARG A 57 -12.85 7.42 -20.51
CA ARG A 57 -12.09 8.51 -21.13
C ARG A 57 -10.78 8.68 -20.37
N LEU A 58 -9.68 8.85 -21.11
CA LEU A 58 -8.35 9.03 -20.58
C LEU A 58 -7.92 10.49 -20.75
N ASP A 59 -7.79 11.19 -19.63
CA ASP A 59 -7.42 12.60 -19.58
C ASP A 59 -5.90 12.78 -19.66
N ILE A 60 -5.32 12.36 -20.80
CA ILE A 60 -3.89 12.52 -21.08
C ILE A 60 -3.71 13.79 -21.93
N PRO A 61 -2.89 14.78 -21.54
CA PRO A 61 -2.68 15.98 -22.35
C PRO A 61 -1.95 15.67 -23.67
N SER A 62 -2.35 16.30 -24.78
CA SER A 62 -1.77 16.00 -26.11
C SER A 62 -0.28 16.27 -26.25
N LEU A 63 0.23 17.23 -25.48
CA LEU A 63 1.66 17.57 -25.47
C LEU A 63 2.56 16.44 -24.93
N VAL A 64 2.01 15.55 -24.09
CA VAL A 64 2.77 14.51 -23.38
C VAL A 64 2.38 13.09 -23.79
N GLU A 65 1.51 12.95 -24.80
CA GLU A 65 1.02 11.67 -25.32
C GLU A 65 2.14 10.71 -25.70
N LYS A 66 3.25 11.20 -26.26
CA LYS A 66 4.39 10.35 -26.66
C LYS A 66 5.10 9.70 -25.48
N THR A 67 4.93 10.25 -24.27
CA THR A 67 5.51 9.72 -23.03
C THR A 67 4.55 8.79 -22.29
N ALA A 68 3.30 8.70 -22.74
CA ALA A 68 2.28 7.94 -22.04
C ALA A 68 2.48 6.44 -22.20
N ARG A 69 2.48 5.72 -21.09
CA ARG A 69 2.36 4.25 -21.03
C ARG A 69 0.99 3.94 -20.45
N ILE A 70 0.17 3.23 -21.21
CA ILE A 70 -1.21 2.91 -20.85
C ILE A 70 -1.33 1.40 -20.79
N LYS A 71 -1.79 0.86 -19.67
CA LYS A 71 -2.03 -0.56 -19.45
C LYS A 71 -3.50 -0.79 -19.13
N LEU A 72 -4.12 -1.67 -19.88
CA LEU A 72 -5.43 -2.21 -19.58
C LEU A 72 -5.28 -3.56 -18.91
N LEU A 73 -6.06 -3.77 -17.86
CA LEU A 73 -6.13 -4.97 -17.08
C LEU A 73 -7.60 -5.41 -17.01
N LEU A 74 -7.90 -6.59 -17.52
CA LEU A 74 -9.15 -7.28 -17.27
C LEU A 74 -8.89 -8.40 -16.28
N ASP A 75 -9.45 -8.26 -15.09
CA ASP A 75 -9.40 -9.28 -14.06
C ASP A 75 -10.75 -9.97 -13.95
N SER A 76 -10.73 -11.28 -14.12
CA SER A 76 -11.88 -12.16 -13.96
C SER A 76 -12.00 -12.68 -12.54
N ALA A 77 -10.96 -12.49 -11.71
CA ALA A 77 -11.09 -12.63 -10.28
C ALA A 77 -12.05 -11.54 -9.81
N VAL A 78 -13.09 -12.00 -9.14
CA VAL A 78 -14.37 -11.34 -9.05
C VAL A 78 -14.25 -10.00 -8.27
N TRP A 79 -13.19 -9.73 -7.50
CA TRP A 79 -13.29 -8.64 -6.51
C TRP A 79 -12.03 -7.83 -6.15
N GLY A 80 -11.64 -6.91 -7.03
CA GLY A 80 -11.36 -5.53 -6.60
C GLY A 80 -10.10 -5.24 -5.75
N ILE A 81 -9.33 -6.24 -5.33
CA ILE A 81 -7.99 -6.00 -4.80
C ILE A 81 -7.08 -5.82 -6.02
N PRO A 82 -6.45 -4.65 -6.22
CA PRO A 82 -5.65 -4.47 -7.40
C PRO A 82 -4.48 -5.46 -7.40
N VAL A 83 -4.07 -5.86 -8.59
CA VAL A 83 -2.89 -6.70 -8.89
C VAL A 83 -1.62 -6.17 -8.23
N ASN A 84 -1.61 -4.88 -7.88
CA ASN A 84 -0.57 -4.26 -7.07
C ASN A 84 -0.45 -4.83 -5.64
N VAL A 85 -1.45 -5.54 -5.15
CA VAL A 85 -1.41 -6.30 -3.89
C VAL A 85 -0.75 -7.66 -4.08
N GLN A 86 -0.77 -8.22 -5.29
CA GLN A 86 0.10 -9.34 -5.67
C GLN A 86 1.57 -8.87 -5.82
N LEU A 87 1.79 -7.61 -6.24
CA LEU A 87 3.14 -7.05 -6.47
C LEU A 87 3.92 -6.77 -5.18
N SER A 88 3.30 -6.77 -3.99
CA SER A 88 4.05 -6.74 -2.73
C SER A 88 4.86 -8.03 -2.52
N MET A 89 4.44 -9.16 -3.10
CA MET A 89 5.15 -10.44 -2.94
C MET A 89 6.45 -10.54 -3.74
N ASN A 90 6.59 -9.79 -4.85
CA ASN A 90 7.81 -9.80 -5.66
C ASN A 90 8.82 -8.69 -5.31
N HIS A 91 8.42 -7.63 -4.60
CA HIS A 91 9.28 -6.51 -4.24
C HIS A 91 9.53 -6.34 -2.74
N THR A 92 9.02 -7.23 -1.89
CA THR A 92 9.37 -7.28 -0.47
C THR A 92 10.25 -8.49 -0.17
N GLN A 93 11.44 -8.53 -0.77
CA GLN A 93 12.52 -9.10 0.02
C GLN A 93 12.64 -8.17 1.25
N PRO A 94 12.47 -8.67 2.47
CA PRO A 94 12.88 -7.91 3.63
C PRO A 94 14.37 -7.64 3.41
N SER A 95 14.72 -6.40 3.09
CA SER A 95 16.09 -5.98 3.33
C SER A 95 16.38 -6.35 4.78
N SER A 96 17.59 -6.79 5.07
CA SER A 96 18.05 -7.19 6.42
C SER A 96 17.86 -6.11 7.50
N ASN A 97 17.31 -4.94 7.15
CA ASN A 97 17.02 -3.78 7.99
C ASN A 97 15.52 -3.41 8.01
N CYS A 98 14.62 -4.38 7.94
CA CYS A 98 13.18 -4.15 8.09
C CYS A 98 12.84 -3.68 9.52
N SER A 99 12.03 -2.62 9.66
CA SER A 99 11.55 -2.18 10.98
C SER A 99 10.50 -3.16 11.54
N GLN A 100 10.35 -3.24 12.87
CA GLN A 100 9.35 -4.10 13.52
C GLN A 100 7.97 -3.94 12.91
N LEU A 101 7.60 -2.70 12.65
CA LEU A 101 6.28 -2.37 12.16
C LEU A 101 6.08 -2.77 10.70
N ASP A 102 7.11 -2.61 9.88
CA ASP A 102 7.09 -2.96 8.46
C ASP A 102 7.01 -4.48 8.27
N CYS A 103 7.78 -5.24 9.06
CA CYS A 103 7.83 -6.70 8.98
C CYS A 103 6.50 -7.31 9.41
N VAL A 104 5.97 -6.86 10.53
CA VAL A 104 4.67 -7.32 11.04
C VAL A 104 3.54 -6.94 10.10
N THR A 105 3.56 -5.71 9.57
CA THR A 105 2.59 -5.27 8.56
C THR A 105 2.62 -6.15 7.32
N THR A 106 3.82 -6.41 6.80
CA THR A 106 4.02 -7.19 5.57
C THR A 106 3.51 -8.61 5.75
N PHE A 107 3.87 -9.27 6.86
CA PHE A 107 3.39 -10.60 7.17
C PHE A 107 1.86 -10.68 7.24
N VAL A 108 1.23 -9.85 8.09
CA VAL A 108 -0.24 -9.92 8.27
C VAL A 108 -0.98 -9.53 6.99
N HIS A 109 -0.45 -8.59 6.21
CA HIS A 109 -1.00 -8.21 4.92
C HIS A 109 -0.94 -9.36 3.90
N ASN A 110 0.23 -9.96 3.71
CA ASN A 110 0.44 -11.08 2.79
C ASN A 110 -0.42 -12.29 3.17
N VAL A 111 -0.51 -12.61 4.45
CA VAL A 111 -1.40 -13.67 4.95
C VAL A 111 -2.87 -13.39 4.61
N ALA A 112 -3.35 -12.15 4.79
CA ALA A 112 -4.73 -11.79 4.46
C ALA A 112 -5.04 -11.88 2.96
N ILE A 113 -4.07 -11.56 2.11
CA ILE A 113 -4.20 -11.69 0.64
C ILE A 113 -4.32 -13.15 0.24
N VAL A 114 -3.43 -13.99 0.78
CA VAL A 114 -3.43 -15.43 0.50
C VAL A 114 -4.73 -16.07 0.99
N ASP A 115 -5.19 -15.68 2.19
CA ASP A 115 -6.48 -16.14 2.72
C ASP A 115 -7.65 -15.74 1.83
N TYR A 116 -7.65 -14.48 1.39
CA TYR A 116 -8.65 -13.98 0.47
C TYR A 116 -8.66 -14.77 -0.84
N LEU A 117 -7.50 -14.92 -1.50
CA LEU A 117 -7.38 -15.63 -2.78
C LEU A 117 -7.84 -17.08 -2.67
N ALA A 118 -7.43 -17.76 -1.60
CA ALA A 118 -7.81 -19.15 -1.34
C ALA A 118 -9.32 -19.31 -1.16
N ARG A 119 -9.97 -18.44 -0.37
CA ARG A 119 -11.42 -18.50 -0.12
C ARG A 119 -12.26 -18.21 -1.36
N ILE A 120 -11.77 -17.37 -2.28
CA ILE A 120 -12.47 -17.08 -3.54
C ILE A 120 -12.16 -18.09 -4.67
N GLY A 121 -11.42 -19.16 -4.38
CA GLY A 121 -11.06 -20.19 -5.37
C GLY A 121 -9.98 -19.76 -6.38
N SER A 122 -9.31 -18.63 -6.16
CA SER A 122 -8.16 -18.21 -6.97
C SER A 122 -6.90 -18.93 -6.48
N ARG A 123 -6.02 -19.34 -7.41
CA ARG A 123 -4.76 -19.99 -7.04
C ARG A 123 -3.73 -18.94 -6.63
N PRO A 124 -3.19 -18.98 -5.40
CA PRO A 124 -2.01 -18.22 -5.05
C PRO A 124 -0.84 -18.64 -5.98
N SER A 125 0.13 -17.75 -6.22
CA SER A 125 1.28 -18.08 -7.09
C SER A 125 2.09 -19.27 -6.56
N GLU A 126 2.86 -19.94 -7.42
CA GLU A 126 3.64 -21.15 -7.09
C GLU A 126 4.68 -20.98 -5.95
N ASN A 127 4.90 -19.76 -5.44
CA ASN A 127 5.89 -19.46 -4.38
C ASN A 127 5.28 -18.86 -3.10
N VAL A 128 3.97 -18.92 -2.91
CA VAL A 128 3.31 -18.25 -1.77
C VAL A 128 3.77 -18.76 -0.41
N SER A 129 3.95 -20.08 -0.26
CA SER A 129 4.44 -20.65 1.01
C SER A 129 5.83 -20.12 1.37
N SER A 130 6.75 -20.06 0.41
CA SER A 130 8.10 -19.52 0.62
C SER A 130 8.08 -18.05 1.07
N VAL A 131 7.25 -17.21 0.44
CA VAL A 131 7.10 -15.80 0.81
C VAL A 131 6.56 -15.65 2.23
N LEU A 132 5.53 -16.42 2.59
CA LEU A 132 4.95 -16.38 3.93
C LEU A 132 5.93 -16.88 5.00
N GLU A 133 6.74 -17.90 4.70
CA GLU A 133 7.79 -18.40 5.60
C GLU A 133 8.91 -17.38 5.83
N GLU A 134 9.34 -16.67 4.78
CA GLU A 134 10.32 -15.57 4.89
C GLU A 134 9.79 -14.40 5.72
N ASN A 135 8.52 -14.04 5.49
CA ASN A 135 7.84 -13.02 6.29
C ASN A 135 7.72 -13.46 7.76
N LEU A 136 7.38 -14.73 8.02
CA LEU A 136 7.31 -15.27 9.36
C LEU A 136 8.69 -15.23 10.06
N ARG A 137 9.77 -15.66 9.40
CA ARG A 137 11.14 -15.53 9.91
C ARG A 137 11.46 -14.09 10.32
N SER A 138 11.05 -13.13 9.50
CA SER A 138 11.26 -11.70 9.75
C SER A 138 10.41 -11.16 10.91
N VAL A 139 9.26 -11.75 11.23
CA VAL A 139 8.46 -11.38 12.41
C VAL A 139 9.01 -12.03 13.68
N LEU A 140 9.54 -13.25 13.59
CA LEU A 140 10.05 -14.00 14.73
C LEU A 140 11.28 -13.37 15.39
N GLN A 141 12.03 -12.50 14.71
CA GLN A 141 13.12 -11.73 15.32
C GLN A 141 12.63 -10.79 16.46
N TYR A 142 11.33 -10.48 16.50
CA TYR A 142 10.71 -9.64 17.52
C TYR A 142 10.00 -10.44 18.62
N ARG A 143 10.10 -11.79 18.57
CA ARG A 143 9.56 -12.68 19.60
C ARG A 143 10.47 -12.65 20.82
N ARG A 144 9.88 -12.50 22.00
CA ARG A 144 10.56 -12.50 23.29
C ARG A 144 10.53 -13.89 23.93
N GLN A 145 11.36 -14.08 24.94
CA GLN A 145 11.45 -15.35 25.69
C GLN A 145 10.13 -15.75 26.38
N ASP A 146 9.32 -14.76 26.77
CA ASP A 146 8.01 -14.96 27.38
C ASP A 146 6.88 -15.23 26.38
N GLY A 147 7.21 -15.34 25.08
CA GLY A 147 6.26 -15.57 24.00
C GLY A 147 5.61 -14.31 23.42
N SER A 148 5.83 -13.15 24.04
CA SER A 148 5.28 -11.87 23.57
C SER A 148 6.06 -11.29 22.39
N PHE A 149 5.47 -10.29 21.72
CA PHE A 149 6.14 -9.55 20.65
C PHE A 149 6.35 -8.10 21.04
N GLY A 150 7.53 -7.56 20.72
CA GLY A 150 7.91 -6.22 21.16
C GLY A 150 9.36 -5.88 20.83
N THR A 151 9.85 -4.77 21.36
CA THR A 151 11.29 -4.46 21.32
C THR A 151 12.02 -5.30 22.36
N PRO A 152 13.36 -5.37 22.33
CA PRO A 152 14.12 -6.08 23.36
C PRO A 152 13.79 -5.64 24.80
N SER A 153 13.45 -4.36 24.98
CA SER A 153 13.07 -3.78 26.28
C SER A 153 11.56 -3.85 26.56
N VAL A 154 10.69 -3.74 25.55
CA VAL A 154 9.24 -3.54 25.77
C VAL A 154 8.39 -4.55 25.01
N SER A 155 7.55 -5.30 25.73
CA SER A 155 6.46 -6.13 25.17
C SER A 155 5.20 -5.29 24.96
N ARG A 156 4.45 -5.55 23.88
CA ARG A 156 3.21 -4.81 23.57
C ARG A 156 2.03 -5.75 23.38
N VAL A 157 0.92 -5.46 24.06
CA VAL A 157 -0.30 -6.25 24.03
C VAL A 157 -0.92 -6.23 22.64
N TYR A 158 -1.08 -5.03 22.05
CA TYR A 158 -1.67 -4.91 20.71
C TYR A 158 -0.81 -5.61 19.66
N LEU A 159 0.51 -5.43 19.71
CA LEU A 159 1.41 -6.05 18.73
C LEU A 159 1.35 -7.59 18.80
N THR A 160 1.39 -8.13 20.02
CA THR A 160 1.27 -9.58 20.25
C THR A 160 -0.06 -10.11 19.74
N ALA A 161 -1.17 -9.40 20.01
CA ALA A 161 -2.49 -9.75 19.51
C ALA A 161 -2.58 -9.69 17.96
N PHE A 162 -2.02 -8.64 17.36
CA PHE A 162 -2.03 -8.45 15.91
C PHE A 162 -1.28 -9.56 15.18
N ILE A 163 -0.11 -9.97 15.71
CA ILE A 163 0.67 -11.09 15.17
C ILE A 163 -0.04 -12.42 15.41
N ALA A 164 -0.60 -12.65 16.61
CA ALA A 164 -1.35 -13.87 16.92
C ALA A 164 -2.52 -14.09 15.94
N LYS A 165 -3.26 -13.04 15.60
CA LYS A 165 -4.33 -13.09 14.59
C LYS A 165 -3.79 -13.47 13.21
N GLY A 166 -2.65 -12.91 12.80
CA GLY A 166 -1.98 -13.29 11.56
C GLY A 166 -1.55 -14.76 11.56
N LEU A 167 -0.97 -15.25 12.65
CA LEU A 167 -0.55 -16.64 12.82
C LEU A 167 -1.73 -17.62 12.75
N GLN A 168 -2.88 -17.30 13.36
CA GLN A 168 -4.10 -18.12 13.27
C GLN A 168 -4.54 -18.34 11.81
N VAL A 169 -4.47 -17.30 10.99
CA VAL A 169 -4.81 -17.39 9.56
C VAL A 169 -3.71 -18.13 8.80
N ALA A 170 -2.44 -17.81 9.05
CA ALA A 170 -1.29 -18.36 8.34
C ALA A 170 -1.11 -19.88 8.50
N LYS A 171 -1.54 -20.46 9.64
CA LYS A 171 -1.51 -21.91 9.89
C LYS A 171 -2.23 -22.75 8.82
N ARG A 172 -3.11 -22.15 8.02
CA ARG A 172 -3.81 -22.80 6.91
C ARG A 172 -2.97 -22.91 5.63
N TYR A 173 -1.86 -22.18 5.54
CA TYR A 173 -1.06 -22.03 4.32
C TYR A 173 0.41 -22.39 4.48
N ILE A 174 0.95 -22.29 5.70
CA ILE A 174 2.32 -22.65 6.05
C ILE A 174 2.37 -23.41 7.38
N PHE A 175 3.43 -24.20 7.57
CA PHE A 175 3.68 -24.84 8.86
C PHE A 175 4.11 -23.79 9.90
N ILE A 176 3.45 -23.79 11.05
CA ILE A 176 3.79 -22.93 12.19
C ILE A 176 3.85 -23.83 13.42
N HIS A 177 5.04 -23.90 14.04
CA HIS A 177 5.24 -24.67 15.26
C HIS A 177 4.26 -24.19 16.36
N GLU A 178 3.60 -25.13 17.04
CA GLU A 178 2.48 -24.83 17.95
C GLU A 178 2.86 -23.86 19.06
N ALA A 179 4.07 -23.99 19.61
CA ALA A 179 4.61 -23.10 20.63
C ALA A 179 4.63 -21.61 20.21
N ILE A 180 4.76 -21.29 18.92
CA ILE A 180 4.83 -19.89 18.47
C ILE A 180 3.51 -19.16 18.78
N LEU A 181 2.38 -19.74 18.34
CA LEU A 181 1.06 -19.17 18.63
C LEU A 181 0.66 -19.44 20.09
N GLY A 182 0.92 -20.65 20.60
CA GLY A 182 0.56 -21.05 21.95
C GLY A 182 1.15 -20.15 23.03
N ASP A 183 2.45 -19.85 22.95
CA ASP A 183 3.12 -18.98 23.93
C ASP A 183 2.60 -17.54 23.85
N ALA A 184 2.33 -17.03 22.65
CA ALA A 184 1.76 -15.69 22.45
C ALA A 184 0.35 -15.58 23.06
N LEU A 185 -0.51 -16.57 22.84
CA LEU A 185 -1.86 -16.62 23.42
C LEU A 185 -1.80 -16.77 24.95
N LYS A 186 -0.90 -17.62 25.47
CA LYS A 186 -0.70 -17.81 26.90
C LYS A 186 -0.25 -16.51 27.57
N TRP A 187 0.69 -15.80 26.95
CA TRP A 187 1.15 -14.50 27.44
C TRP A 187 0.02 -13.46 27.41
N LEU A 188 -0.74 -13.39 26.31
CA LEU A 188 -1.90 -12.49 26.21
C LEU A 188 -2.90 -12.78 27.32
N ALA A 189 -3.29 -14.04 27.53
CA ALA A 189 -4.23 -14.43 28.57
C ALA A 189 -3.79 -13.95 29.97
N ALA A 190 -2.48 -14.01 30.27
CA ALA A 190 -1.92 -13.52 31.53
C ALA A 190 -1.94 -11.99 31.68
N LYS A 191 -2.18 -11.23 30.61
CA LYS A 191 -2.33 -9.75 30.64
C LYS A 191 -3.75 -9.27 30.86
N GLN A 192 -4.74 -10.17 30.86
CA GLN A 192 -6.11 -9.80 31.14
C GLN A 192 -6.28 -9.37 32.61
N GLN A 193 -6.90 -8.23 32.85
CA GLN A 193 -7.25 -7.79 34.21
C GLN A 193 -8.43 -8.59 34.77
N PRO A 194 -8.63 -8.60 36.11
CA PRO A 194 -9.80 -9.25 36.72
C PRO A 194 -11.15 -8.76 36.17
N SER A 195 -11.20 -7.49 35.74
CA SER A 195 -12.37 -6.88 35.08
C SER A 195 -12.65 -7.41 33.67
N GLY A 196 -11.74 -8.20 33.08
CA GLY A 196 -11.80 -8.67 31.70
C GLY A 196 -11.11 -7.77 30.68
N GLN A 197 -10.64 -6.59 31.10
CA GLN A 197 -9.99 -5.61 30.25
C GLN A 197 -8.58 -6.03 29.84
N PHE A 198 -8.20 -5.70 28.60
CA PHE A 198 -6.82 -5.64 28.14
C PHE A 198 -6.36 -4.19 28.03
N VAL A 199 -5.18 -3.89 28.59
CA VAL A 199 -4.61 -2.54 28.62
C VAL A 199 -3.21 -2.57 28.00
N GLU A 200 -2.95 -1.62 27.10
CA GLU A 200 -1.59 -1.34 26.65
C GLU A 200 -0.98 -0.35 27.64
N VAL A 201 0.04 -0.80 28.38
CA VAL A 201 0.74 0.02 29.38
C VAL A 201 1.72 0.98 28.71
N GLU A 202 2.26 0.57 27.58
CA GLU A 202 3.31 1.25 26.83
C GLU A 202 2.71 2.14 25.74
N PRO A 203 3.43 3.13 25.20
CA PRO A 203 2.96 3.92 24.07
C PRO A 203 2.52 2.99 22.92
N THR A 204 1.23 3.05 22.58
CA THR A 204 0.66 2.15 21.57
C THR A 204 1.17 2.51 20.19
N LEU A 205 1.53 1.49 19.41
CA LEU A 205 1.91 1.65 18.01
C LEU A 205 0.70 2.05 17.13
N TYR A 206 -0.52 1.91 17.66
CA TYR A 206 -1.76 2.27 16.99
C TYR A 206 -2.77 2.87 17.99
N GLU A 207 -2.78 4.20 18.10
CA GLU A 207 -3.63 4.94 19.07
C GLU A 207 -5.12 4.62 18.95
N LYS A 208 -5.57 4.21 17.77
CA LYS A 208 -6.96 3.83 17.54
C LYS A 208 -7.37 2.54 18.26
N MET A 209 -6.42 1.79 18.80
CA MET A 209 -6.60 0.43 19.29
C MET A 209 -6.08 0.34 20.73
N ARG A 210 -6.87 0.94 21.62
CA ARG A 210 -6.62 1.07 23.06
C ARG A 210 -7.89 0.74 23.84
N ASP A 211 -7.74 0.42 25.12
CA ASP A 211 -8.80 0.25 26.10
C ASP A 211 -9.90 -0.73 25.63
N LEU A 212 -11.13 -0.23 25.43
CA LEU A 212 -12.27 -1.03 25.00
C LEU A 212 -12.05 -1.70 23.65
N ARG A 213 -11.45 -0.96 22.69
CA ARG A 213 -11.18 -1.49 21.34
C ARG A 213 -10.12 -2.58 21.38
N LEU A 214 -9.10 -2.41 22.23
CA LEU A 214 -8.08 -3.45 22.44
C LEU A 214 -8.71 -4.71 23.02
N THR A 215 -9.56 -4.56 24.04
CA THR A 215 -10.27 -5.70 24.65
C THR A 215 -11.17 -6.42 23.64
N ALA A 216 -11.99 -5.67 22.89
CA ALA A 216 -12.88 -6.23 21.88
C ALA A 216 -12.12 -6.93 20.74
N TYR A 217 -10.97 -6.39 20.31
CA TYR A 217 -10.15 -7.05 19.30
C TYR A 217 -9.47 -8.32 19.80
N VAL A 218 -8.91 -8.30 21.02
CA VAL A 218 -8.33 -9.49 21.65
C VAL A 218 -9.40 -10.58 21.82
N LEU A 219 -10.64 -10.20 22.16
CA LEU A 219 -11.78 -11.10 22.14
C LEU A 219 -12.01 -11.75 20.76
N THR A 220 -11.82 -11.02 19.65
CA THR A 220 -11.95 -11.65 18.30
C THR A 220 -10.94 -12.77 18.03
N ILE A 221 -9.82 -12.80 18.76
CA ILE A 221 -8.76 -13.80 18.63
C ILE A 221 -9.07 -15.00 19.52
N PHE A 222 -9.42 -14.76 20.78
CA PHE A 222 -9.73 -15.83 21.72
C PHE A 222 -11.07 -16.51 21.46
N ALA A 223 -12.05 -15.80 20.90
CA ALA A 223 -13.36 -16.38 20.58
C ALA A 223 -13.28 -17.47 19.48
N THR A 224 -12.18 -17.52 18.72
CA THR A 224 -11.91 -18.60 17.74
C THR A 224 -11.01 -19.70 18.31
N GLU A 225 -10.68 -19.67 19.60
CA GLU A 225 -9.80 -20.62 20.28
C GLU A 225 -10.53 -21.32 21.45
N ASN A 226 -10.65 -22.64 21.39
CA ASN A 226 -11.38 -23.40 22.41
C ASN A 226 -10.65 -23.51 23.77
N GLN A 227 -9.37 -23.10 23.84
CA GLN A 227 -8.49 -23.35 24.98
C GLN A 227 -8.61 -22.31 26.12
N TYR A 228 -9.30 -21.19 25.90
CA TYR A 228 -9.33 -20.06 26.85
C TYR A 228 -10.75 -19.57 27.20
N PRO A 229 -11.67 -20.46 27.64
CA PRO A 229 -13.08 -20.10 27.87
C PRO A 229 -13.26 -18.98 28.90
N GLU A 230 -12.44 -18.96 29.96
CA GLU A 230 -12.54 -17.94 31.00
C GLU A 230 -12.08 -16.55 30.53
N VAL A 231 -11.07 -16.50 29.66
CA VAL A 231 -10.61 -15.25 29.04
C VAL A 231 -11.70 -14.67 28.15
N VAL A 232 -12.33 -15.53 27.33
CA VAL A 232 -13.45 -15.18 26.46
C VAL A 232 -14.63 -14.67 27.28
N ARG A 233 -15.01 -15.38 28.36
CA ARG A 233 -16.13 -14.99 29.23
C ARG A 233 -15.93 -13.59 29.81
N LYS A 234 -14.80 -13.36 30.48
CA LYS A 234 -14.48 -12.06 31.10
C LYS A 234 -14.41 -10.91 30.09
N ALA A 235 -13.76 -11.13 28.94
CA ALA A 235 -13.67 -10.10 27.92
C ALA A 235 -15.05 -9.81 27.29
N THR A 236 -15.88 -10.84 27.11
CA THR A 236 -17.26 -10.69 26.60
C THR A 236 -18.09 -9.84 27.56
N GLU A 237 -18.07 -10.13 28.86
CA GLU A 237 -18.76 -9.34 29.89
C GLU A 237 -18.28 -7.89 29.87
N TYR A 238 -16.96 -7.66 29.89
CA TYR A 238 -16.39 -6.32 29.86
C TYR A 238 -16.88 -5.47 28.67
N VAL A 239 -16.89 -6.07 27.47
CA VAL A 239 -17.33 -5.41 26.22
C VAL A 239 -18.85 -5.22 26.22
N ALA A 240 -19.61 -6.23 26.65
CA ALA A 240 -21.07 -6.22 26.70
C ALA A 240 -21.61 -5.15 27.66
N ASP A 241 -20.96 -4.89 28.79
CA ASP A 241 -21.42 -3.92 29.79
C ASP A 241 -21.30 -2.46 29.34
N ARG A 242 -20.55 -2.19 28.27
CA ARG A 242 -20.21 -0.83 27.84
C ARG A 242 -20.84 -0.43 26.51
N THR A 243 -21.70 -1.27 25.93
CA THR A 243 -22.25 -1.10 24.56
C THR A 243 -23.04 0.20 24.36
N GLU A 244 -23.62 0.76 25.41
CA GLU A 244 -24.47 1.95 25.34
C GLU A 244 -23.67 3.26 25.13
N GLN A 245 -22.41 3.30 25.54
CA GLN A 245 -21.56 4.50 25.49
C GLN A 245 -20.61 4.51 24.28
N MET A 246 -20.77 3.55 23.37
CA MET A 246 -19.80 3.28 22.30
C MET A 246 -20.00 4.20 21.08
N GLY A 247 -18.87 4.67 20.53
CA GLY A 247 -18.82 5.31 19.22
C GLY A 247 -19.02 4.32 18.07
N VAL A 248 -19.00 4.84 16.83
CA VAL A 248 -19.21 4.03 15.61
C VAL A 248 -18.14 2.94 15.46
N TYR A 249 -16.88 3.25 15.79
CA TYR A 249 -15.79 2.28 15.68
C TYR A 249 -16.00 1.16 16.70
N GLU A 250 -16.15 1.54 17.97
CA GLU A 250 -16.33 0.63 19.08
C GLU A 250 -17.50 -0.32 18.83
N LEU A 251 -18.63 0.18 18.33
CA LEU A 251 -19.78 -0.66 18.03
C LEU A 251 -19.56 -1.64 16.87
N ALA A 252 -18.85 -1.24 15.81
CA ALA A 252 -18.53 -2.16 14.72
C ALA A 252 -17.64 -3.31 15.20
N LEU A 253 -16.59 -2.99 15.94
CA LEU A 253 -15.67 -3.98 16.49
C LEU A 253 -16.34 -4.84 17.58
N ALA A 254 -17.05 -4.22 18.53
CA ALA A 254 -17.76 -4.93 19.60
C ALA A 254 -18.86 -5.83 19.02
N SER A 255 -19.58 -5.36 18.00
CA SER A 255 -20.57 -6.19 17.30
C SER A 255 -19.91 -7.45 16.77
N TYR A 256 -18.81 -7.34 16.02
CA TYR A 256 -18.10 -8.51 15.51
C TYR A 256 -17.59 -9.44 16.62
N ALA A 257 -16.92 -8.88 17.63
CA ALA A 257 -16.35 -9.64 18.74
C ALA A 257 -17.42 -10.40 19.55
N LEU A 258 -18.51 -9.73 19.92
CA LEU A 258 -19.63 -10.32 20.65
C LEU A 258 -20.37 -11.36 19.79
N SER A 259 -20.40 -11.17 18.46
CA SER A 259 -20.99 -12.15 17.54
C SER A 259 -20.17 -13.44 17.51
N LEU A 260 -18.83 -13.36 17.50
CA LEU A 260 -17.97 -14.54 17.60
C LEU A 260 -18.14 -15.25 18.95
N ALA A 261 -18.35 -14.50 20.03
CA ALA A 261 -18.64 -15.04 21.36
C ALA A 261 -20.09 -15.51 21.55
N ASN A 262 -20.92 -15.51 20.50
CA ASN A 262 -22.35 -15.87 20.54
C ASN A 262 -23.18 -15.07 21.57
N HIS A 263 -22.81 -13.82 21.84
CA HIS A 263 -23.50 -12.97 22.79
C HIS A 263 -24.59 -12.12 22.11
N PRO A 264 -25.82 -12.02 22.65
CA PRO A 264 -26.95 -11.35 22.00
C PRO A 264 -26.71 -9.86 21.74
N LYS A 265 -25.89 -9.19 22.58
CA LYS A 265 -25.51 -7.79 22.35
C LYS A 265 -24.70 -7.57 21.05
N GLY A 266 -24.17 -8.63 20.43
CA GLY A 266 -23.54 -8.52 19.10
C GLY A 266 -24.51 -8.00 18.04
N LYS A 267 -25.75 -8.51 18.03
CA LYS A 267 -26.83 -8.06 17.14
C LYS A 267 -27.29 -6.65 17.51
N TYR A 268 -27.46 -6.38 18.81
CA TYR A 268 -27.80 -5.04 19.31
C TYR A 268 -26.79 -3.99 18.82
N CYS A 269 -25.48 -4.23 18.97
CA CYS A 269 -24.45 -3.29 18.50
C CYS A 269 -24.52 -3.04 16.98
N LEU A 270 -24.85 -4.08 16.19
CA LEU A 270 -25.02 -3.95 14.74
C LEU A 270 -26.22 -3.07 14.39
N GLU A 271 -27.35 -3.25 15.07
CA GLU A 271 -28.56 -2.42 14.91
C GLU A 271 -28.29 -0.97 15.32
N GLN A 272 -27.56 -0.76 16.40
CA GLN A 272 -27.16 0.58 16.85
C GLN A 272 -26.30 1.32 15.82
N LEU A 273 -25.51 0.61 14.99
CA LEU A 273 -24.75 1.24 13.90
C LEU A 273 -25.66 1.82 12.81
N ASN A 274 -26.88 1.34 12.66
CA ASN A 274 -27.81 1.85 11.65
C ASN A 274 -28.78 2.91 12.20
N HIS A 275 -28.77 3.15 13.50
CA HIS A 275 -29.64 4.14 14.13
C HIS A 275 -29.16 5.58 13.88
N PRO A 276 -30.06 6.53 13.57
CA PRO A 276 -29.70 7.92 13.35
C PRO A 276 -29.13 8.58 14.60
N ARG A 277 -27.89 9.07 14.51
CA ARG A 277 -27.18 9.72 15.63
C ARG A 277 -27.12 11.24 15.54
N SER A 278 -27.45 11.80 14.39
CA SER A 278 -27.40 13.24 14.13
C SER A 278 -28.37 13.64 13.01
N PRO A 279 -28.85 14.89 12.96
CA PRO A 279 -29.60 15.39 11.81
C PRO A 279 -28.78 15.22 10.52
N GLY A 280 -29.35 14.59 9.49
CA GLY A 280 -28.65 14.25 8.24
C GLY A 280 -27.92 12.90 8.23
N TYR A 281 -28.08 12.07 9.27
CA TYR A 281 -27.56 10.69 9.29
C TYR A 281 -28.30 9.83 8.26
N GLN A 282 -27.58 9.37 7.23
CA GLN A 282 -28.09 8.35 6.32
C GLN A 282 -27.83 6.96 6.93
N PRO A 283 -28.88 6.13 7.13
CA PRO A 283 -28.70 4.70 7.37
C PRO A 283 -27.74 4.13 6.32
N ASN A 284 -26.86 3.18 6.68
CA ASN A 284 -25.86 2.60 5.78
C ASN A 284 -24.78 3.60 5.28
N ALA A 285 -24.52 4.68 6.01
CA ALA A 285 -23.44 5.63 5.72
C ALA A 285 -22.43 5.80 6.87
N TYR A 286 -22.48 4.99 7.93
CA TYR A 286 -21.56 5.10 9.08
C TYR A 286 -20.08 4.89 8.71
N TRP A 287 -19.82 4.30 7.55
CA TRP A 287 -18.50 4.13 6.96
C TRP A 287 -18.11 5.24 5.97
N ARG A 288 -18.96 6.23 5.66
CA ARG A 288 -18.64 7.34 4.74
C ARG A 288 -18.03 8.52 5.51
N GLY A 289 -16.75 8.86 5.24
CA GLY A 289 -16.14 10.13 5.67
C GLY A 289 -15.09 10.11 6.79
N LYS A 290 -14.58 8.95 7.23
CA LYS A 290 -13.58 8.86 8.33
C LYS A 290 -12.26 8.20 7.88
N SER A 291 -11.17 8.49 8.59
CA SER A 291 -9.85 7.90 8.33
C SER A 291 -9.75 6.39 8.65
N SER A 292 -10.72 5.81 9.37
CA SER A 292 -10.85 4.34 9.64
C SER A 292 -12.03 3.69 8.91
N SER A 293 -12.57 4.35 7.89
CA SER A 293 -13.81 3.90 7.25
C SER A 293 -13.78 2.45 6.72
N ALA A 294 -12.64 1.98 6.21
CA ALA A 294 -12.49 0.61 5.70
C ALA A 294 -12.54 -0.45 6.81
N GLU A 295 -11.90 -0.19 7.95
CA GLU A 295 -11.92 -1.07 9.12
C GLU A 295 -13.33 -1.20 9.71
N ILE A 296 -14.02 -0.06 9.88
CA ILE A 296 -15.39 -0.01 10.41
C ILE A 296 -16.34 -0.79 9.50
N ALA A 297 -16.26 -0.56 8.18
CA ALA A 297 -17.04 -1.30 7.19
C ALA A 297 -16.73 -2.80 7.23
N GLY A 298 -15.45 -3.17 7.32
CA GLY A 298 -15.03 -4.57 7.39
C GLY A 298 -15.59 -5.28 8.63
N TYR A 299 -15.50 -4.68 9.82
CA TYR A 299 -16.07 -5.29 11.02
C TYR A 299 -17.59 -5.39 10.97
N ALA A 300 -18.28 -4.37 10.47
CA ALA A 300 -19.72 -4.42 10.36
C ALA A 300 -20.19 -5.47 9.34
N LEU A 301 -19.44 -5.67 8.25
CA LEU A 301 -19.69 -6.77 7.31
C LEU A 301 -19.45 -8.12 7.99
N LEU A 302 -18.32 -8.32 8.68
CA LEU A 302 -18.04 -9.56 9.42
C LEU A 302 -19.11 -9.88 10.46
N ALA A 303 -19.58 -8.87 11.20
CA ALA A 303 -20.68 -9.03 12.15
C ALA A 303 -21.99 -9.41 11.42
N SER A 304 -22.30 -8.74 10.31
CA SER A 304 -23.48 -9.04 9.48
C SER A 304 -23.42 -10.46 8.92
N LEU A 305 -22.24 -10.99 8.59
CA LEU A 305 -22.11 -12.37 8.12
C LEU A 305 -22.40 -13.41 9.21
N ASN A 306 -22.17 -13.07 10.48
CA ASN A 306 -22.41 -13.97 11.61
C ASN A 306 -23.87 -13.96 12.07
N HIS A 307 -24.61 -12.89 11.80
CA HIS A 307 -26.05 -12.82 12.05
C HIS A 307 -26.80 -13.04 10.73
N THR A 308 -27.56 -14.11 10.60
CA THR A 308 -28.40 -14.44 9.41
C THR A 308 -29.45 -13.38 9.03
N VAL A 309 -29.46 -12.24 9.71
CA VAL A 309 -30.54 -11.25 9.77
C VAL A 309 -30.30 -10.05 8.84
N TYR A 310 -29.07 -9.79 8.37
CA TYR A 310 -28.80 -8.55 7.60
C TYR A 310 -28.86 -8.74 6.08
N THR A 311 -29.90 -8.18 5.47
CA THR A 311 -30.21 -8.22 4.04
C THR A 311 -29.52 -7.14 3.19
N ASN A 312 -28.61 -6.34 3.76
CA ASN A 312 -27.95 -5.25 3.02
C ASN A 312 -26.42 -5.26 3.13
N THR A 313 -25.80 -6.45 3.11
CA THR A 313 -24.34 -6.57 3.01
C THR A 313 -23.79 -6.01 1.70
N GLU A 314 -24.62 -5.97 0.65
CA GLU A 314 -24.21 -5.56 -0.70
C GLU A 314 -23.73 -4.11 -0.73
N ASP A 315 -24.39 -3.18 -0.03
CA ASP A 315 -23.97 -1.78 0.04
C ASP A 315 -22.56 -1.62 0.66
N ILE A 316 -22.27 -2.40 1.71
CA ILE A 316 -20.95 -2.39 2.37
C ILE A 316 -19.90 -2.96 1.42
N VAL A 317 -20.23 -4.08 0.78
CA VAL A 317 -19.38 -4.78 -0.18
C VAL A 317 -19.06 -3.89 -1.39
N GLN A 318 -20.07 -3.26 -2.00
CA GLN A 318 -19.88 -2.32 -3.11
C GLN A 318 -19.06 -1.10 -2.70
N TRP A 319 -19.28 -0.58 -1.49
CA TRP A 319 -18.46 0.51 -0.97
C TRP A 319 -17.00 0.08 -0.78
N LEU A 320 -16.74 -1.08 -0.18
CA LEU A 320 -15.40 -1.63 0.00
C LEU A 320 -14.70 -1.89 -1.35
N LYS A 321 -15.43 -2.41 -2.36
CA LYS A 321 -14.93 -2.55 -3.75
C LYS A 321 -14.57 -1.19 -4.35
N SER A 322 -15.44 -0.19 -4.21
CA SER A 322 -15.21 1.14 -4.80
C SER A 322 -13.94 1.82 -4.28
N ARG A 323 -13.53 1.47 -3.05
CA ARG A 323 -12.26 1.90 -2.46
C ARG A 323 -11.13 1.06 -3.03
N SER A 324 -10.54 1.56 -4.11
CA SER A 324 -9.30 0.98 -4.61
C SER A 324 -8.24 1.09 -3.51
N PHE A 325 -7.69 -0.04 -3.03
CA PHE A 325 -6.64 -0.14 -2.00
C PHE A 325 -5.27 0.42 -2.45
N ARG A 326 -5.28 1.47 -3.28
CA ARG A 326 -4.25 1.84 -4.27
C ARG A 326 -2.95 2.43 -3.74
N SER A 327 -2.84 2.83 -2.49
CA SER A 327 -1.58 3.40 -1.96
C SER A 327 -1.69 3.58 -0.45
N TYR A 328 -1.92 2.49 0.26
CA TYR A 328 -1.96 2.52 1.72
C TYR A 328 -0.80 1.69 2.27
N GLY A 329 0.41 2.16 2.02
CA GLY A 329 1.60 1.67 2.74
C GLY A 329 1.61 2.24 4.14
N GLY A 330 1.78 1.39 5.15
CA GLY A 330 1.97 1.78 6.55
C GLY A 330 0.94 1.18 7.52
N PHE A 331 1.40 0.91 8.73
CA PHE A 331 0.68 0.21 9.81
C PHE A 331 -0.72 0.72 10.12
N ARG A 332 -0.92 2.05 10.08
CA ARG A 332 -2.21 2.70 10.38
C ARG A 332 -3.33 2.28 9.42
N HIS A 333 -2.97 1.83 8.22
CA HIS A 333 -3.89 1.40 7.17
C HIS A 333 -3.90 -0.12 6.97
N THR A 334 -2.85 -0.82 7.40
CA THR A 334 -2.74 -2.28 7.32
C THR A 334 -3.94 -2.97 7.96
N GLN A 335 -4.34 -2.52 9.15
CA GLN A 335 -5.49 -3.05 9.86
C GLN A 335 -6.75 -2.97 8.97
N GLY A 336 -7.06 -1.78 8.45
CA GLY A 336 -8.29 -1.56 7.70
C GLY A 336 -8.32 -2.35 6.40
N ILE A 337 -7.17 -2.53 5.76
CA ILE A 337 -7.03 -3.40 4.59
C ILE A 337 -7.27 -4.86 4.99
N THR A 338 -6.53 -5.39 5.97
CA THR A 338 -6.63 -6.81 6.34
C THR A 338 -8.03 -7.18 6.82
N THR A 339 -8.68 -6.28 7.56
CA THR A 339 -10.09 -6.45 7.99
C THR A 339 -11.04 -6.43 6.81
N ALA A 340 -10.88 -5.49 5.87
CA ALA A 340 -11.70 -5.45 4.66
C ALA A 340 -11.50 -6.70 3.80
N LEU A 341 -10.26 -7.16 3.62
CA LEU A 341 -9.95 -8.39 2.88
C LEU A 341 -10.60 -9.61 3.52
N THR A 342 -10.50 -9.74 4.85
CA THR A 342 -11.13 -10.83 5.60
C THR A 342 -12.66 -10.79 5.48
N ALA A 343 -13.25 -9.60 5.57
CA ALA A 343 -14.69 -9.42 5.47
C ALA A 343 -15.22 -9.78 4.08
N LEU A 344 -14.53 -9.31 3.04
CA LEU A 344 -14.85 -9.62 1.66
C LEU A 344 -14.67 -11.12 1.38
N SER A 345 -13.56 -11.73 1.83
CA SER A 345 -13.31 -13.16 1.58
C SER A 345 -14.38 -14.05 2.18
N GLN A 346 -14.82 -13.78 3.42
CA GLN A 346 -15.89 -14.53 4.07
C GLN A 346 -17.27 -14.26 3.46
N HIS A 347 -17.54 -13.03 3.03
CA HIS A 347 -18.78 -12.72 2.31
C HIS A 347 -18.85 -13.53 1.03
N TYR A 348 -17.77 -13.54 0.26
CA TYR A 348 -17.72 -14.31 -0.97
C TYR A 348 -17.81 -15.80 -0.70
N GLU A 349 -17.05 -16.38 0.22
CA GLU A 349 -17.18 -17.80 0.55
C GLU A 349 -18.63 -18.22 0.87
N LYS A 350 -19.42 -17.35 1.55
CA LYS A 350 -20.82 -17.61 1.89
C LYS A 350 -21.79 -17.43 0.71
N PHE A 351 -21.54 -16.46 -0.17
CA PHE A 351 -22.49 -16.04 -1.21
C PHE A 351 -22.01 -16.30 -2.64
N SER A 352 -20.78 -16.79 -2.84
CA SER A 352 -20.15 -17.00 -4.16
C SER A 352 -20.51 -18.37 -4.74
N GLN A 353 -21.71 -18.45 -5.30
CA GLN A 353 -22.04 -19.39 -6.37
C GLN A 353 -21.83 -18.74 -7.75
N TYR A 354 -20.92 -17.77 -7.87
CA TYR A 354 -20.78 -16.96 -9.08
C TYR A 354 -19.98 -17.70 -10.16
N ILE A 355 -20.69 -18.20 -11.16
CA ILE A 355 -20.09 -18.76 -12.38
C ILE A 355 -19.84 -17.61 -13.35
N ASN A 356 -18.56 -17.30 -13.58
CA ASN A 356 -18.15 -16.38 -14.63
C ASN A 356 -18.27 -17.07 -15.99
N SER A 357 -19.07 -16.46 -16.86
CA SER A 357 -19.27 -16.82 -18.26
C SER A 357 -19.73 -15.58 -19.02
N TYR A 358 -18.79 -14.70 -19.34
CA TYR A 358 -19.07 -13.47 -20.09
C TYR A 358 -18.03 -13.19 -21.16
N THR A 359 -18.45 -12.46 -22.19
CA THR A 359 -17.61 -12.01 -23.30
C THR A 359 -17.43 -10.50 -23.20
N VAL A 360 -16.19 -10.04 -23.27
CA VAL A 360 -15.82 -8.62 -23.29
C VAL A 360 -15.35 -8.25 -24.69
N GLN A 361 -16.08 -7.37 -25.36
CA GLN A 361 -15.65 -6.72 -26.59
C GLN A 361 -15.06 -5.35 -26.28
N LEU A 362 -13.74 -5.25 -26.32
CA LEU A 362 -12.98 -4.01 -26.15
C LEU A 362 -12.82 -3.30 -27.50
N ARG A 363 -13.11 -2.00 -27.53
CA ARG A 363 -12.87 -1.10 -28.65
C ARG A 363 -12.00 0.04 -28.17
N TYR A 364 -10.88 0.25 -28.85
CA TYR A 364 -9.96 1.35 -28.60
C TYR A 364 -9.37 1.80 -29.93
N GLN A 365 -9.50 3.08 -30.24
CA GLN A 365 -9.15 3.62 -31.56
C GLN A 365 -9.86 2.84 -32.68
N SER A 366 -9.12 2.30 -33.66
CA SER A 366 -9.64 1.44 -34.73
C SER A 366 -9.56 -0.06 -34.42
N ASN A 367 -9.05 -0.44 -33.24
CA ASN A 367 -8.85 -1.83 -32.86
C ASN A 367 -10.07 -2.38 -32.10
N VAL A 368 -10.38 -3.65 -32.36
CA VAL A 368 -11.39 -4.42 -31.64
C VAL A 368 -10.76 -5.69 -31.11
N LYS A 369 -10.90 -5.95 -29.81
CA LYS A 369 -10.43 -7.17 -29.15
C LYS A 369 -11.60 -7.84 -28.44
N ILE A 370 -11.76 -9.14 -28.66
CA ILE A 370 -12.80 -9.94 -28.00
C ILE A 370 -12.13 -10.90 -27.03
N LEU A 371 -12.63 -10.94 -25.81
CA LEU A 371 -12.13 -11.79 -24.73
C LEU A 371 -13.28 -12.62 -24.18
N HIS A 372 -13.07 -13.92 -24.04
CA HIS A 372 -14.03 -14.82 -23.41
C HIS A 372 -13.53 -15.18 -22.01
N VAL A 373 -14.31 -14.81 -21.00
CA VAL A 373 -14.00 -15.06 -19.60
C VAL A 373 -14.91 -16.18 -19.10
N THR A 374 -14.29 -17.29 -18.72
CA THR A 374 -14.95 -18.40 -18.04
C THR A 374 -14.29 -18.64 -16.69
N THR A 375 -15.03 -19.25 -15.76
CA THR A 375 -14.51 -19.63 -14.44
C THR A 375 -13.26 -20.52 -14.52
N THR A 376 -13.13 -21.33 -15.58
CA THR A 376 -11.97 -22.21 -15.81
C THR A 376 -10.78 -21.49 -16.45
N ASN A 377 -11.02 -20.40 -17.18
CA ASN A 377 -10.00 -19.57 -17.82
C ASN A 377 -9.85 -18.23 -17.11
N SER A 378 -10.03 -18.21 -15.78
CA SER A 378 -10.02 -17.01 -14.94
C SER A 378 -8.60 -16.46 -14.74
N ARG A 379 -7.88 -16.24 -15.84
CA ARG A 379 -6.58 -15.60 -15.86
C ARG A 379 -6.75 -14.10 -16.01
N MET A 380 -5.84 -13.40 -15.37
CA MET A 380 -5.64 -11.98 -15.56
C MET A 380 -5.23 -11.70 -17.00
N PHE A 381 -5.92 -10.77 -17.66
CA PHE A 381 -5.57 -10.34 -19.02
C PHE A 381 -5.00 -8.92 -18.98
N GLU A 382 -3.76 -8.78 -19.44
CA GLU A 382 -3.08 -7.49 -19.56
C GLU A 382 -2.89 -7.12 -21.03
N LEU A 383 -3.06 -5.84 -21.34
CA LEU A 383 -2.88 -5.28 -22.68
C LEU A 383 -2.26 -3.88 -22.58
N ASP A 384 -1.10 -3.70 -23.21
CA ASP A 384 -0.53 -2.37 -23.43
C ASP A 384 -1.34 -1.65 -24.54
N LEU A 385 -1.89 -0.49 -24.20
CA LEU A 385 -2.64 0.34 -25.13
C LEU A 385 -1.72 1.40 -25.77
N PRO A 386 -1.96 1.78 -27.03
CA PRO A 386 -1.21 2.84 -27.70
C PRO A 386 -1.27 4.16 -26.92
N SER A 387 -0.18 4.91 -26.88
CA SER A 387 -0.03 6.09 -26.04
C SER A 387 -0.97 7.26 -26.40
N ASN A 388 -1.49 7.27 -27.63
CA ASN A 388 -2.49 8.21 -28.14
C ASN A 388 -3.95 7.73 -27.90
N THR A 389 -4.18 6.71 -27.06
CA THR A 389 -5.53 6.25 -26.73
C THR A 389 -6.23 7.27 -25.82
N LYS A 390 -7.38 7.80 -26.25
CA LYS A 390 -8.22 8.72 -25.46
C LYS A 390 -9.50 8.09 -24.93
N LEU A 391 -10.00 7.08 -25.62
CA LEU A 391 -11.28 6.46 -25.35
C LEU A 391 -11.13 4.94 -25.44
N VAL A 392 -11.62 4.27 -24.40
CA VAL A 392 -11.79 2.81 -24.39
C VAL A 392 -13.25 2.50 -24.10
N GLN A 393 -13.87 1.70 -24.96
CA GLN A 393 -15.23 1.21 -24.80
C GLN A 393 -15.19 -0.30 -24.62
N ALA A 394 -15.89 -0.82 -23.63
CA ALA A 394 -16.04 -2.24 -23.38
C ALA A 394 -17.53 -2.59 -23.36
N GLN A 395 -17.93 -3.52 -24.23
CA GLN A 395 -19.25 -4.12 -24.20
C GLN A 395 -19.13 -5.51 -23.60
N VAL A 396 -19.81 -5.75 -22.49
CA VAL A 396 -19.76 -7.02 -21.76
C VAL A 396 -21.10 -7.72 -21.83
N GLN A 397 -21.11 -8.99 -22.21
CA GLN A 397 -22.32 -9.81 -22.37
C GLN A 397 -22.14 -11.18 -21.73
N GLY A 398 -23.11 -11.60 -20.91
CA GLY A 398 -23.10 -12.92 -20.28
C GLY A 398 -23.53 -12.86 -18.82
N THR A 399 -22.92 -13.68 -17.98
CA THR A 399 -23.17 -13.76 -16.53
C THR A 399 -21.86 -13.79 -15.77
N GLY A 400 -21.82 -13.16 -14.60
CA GLY A 400 -20.66 -13.14 -13.71
C GLY A 400 -20.16 -11.73 -13.43
N PHE A 401 -18.97 -11.66 -12.85
CA PHE A 401 -18.37 -10.40 -12.45
C PHE A 401 -16.90 -10.36 -12.83
N GLY A 402 -16.40 -9.14 -12.93
CA GLY A 402 -15.00 -8.88 -13.19
C GLY A 402 -14.66 -7.43 -12.94
N ARG A 403 -13.41 -7.10 -13.19
CA ARG A 403 -12.88 -5.75 -13.04
C ARG A 403 -12.15 -5.37 -14.31
N LEU A 404 -12.58 -4.25 -14.88
CA LEU A 404 -11.85 -3.59 -15.94
C LEU A 404 -11.09 -2.40 -15.36
N GLU A 405 -9.79 -2.41 -15.54
CA GLU A 405 -8.88 -1.40 -15.04
C GLU A 405 -8.03 -0.85 -16.18
N ILE A 406 -7.85 0.47 -16.20
CA ILE A 406 -6.87 1.12 -17.06
C ILE A 406 -5.96 1.95 -16.17
N SER A 407 -4.68 1.62 -16.14
CA SER A 407 -3.64 2.44 -15.53
C SER A 407 -2.87 3.16 -16.62
N TYR A 408 -2.57 4.44 -16.41
CA TYR A 408 -1.74 5.19 -17.34
C TYR A 408 -0.77 6.08 -16.58
N GLN A 409 0.42 6.21 -17.16
CA GLN A 409 1.47 7.05 -16.63
C GLN A 409 2.09 7.86 -17.75
N TYR A 410 2.33 9.14 -17.52
CA TYR A 410 2.97 10.02 -18.48
C TYR A 410 3.80 11.07 -17.76
N TYR A 411 4.69 11.69 -18.50
CA TYR A 411 5.58 12.71 -18.00
C TYR A 411 4.94 14.09 -18.13
N GLN A 412 4.74 14.79 -17.01
CA GLN A 412 4.14 16.13 -16.98
C GLN A 412 5.18 17.18 -16.59
N LYS A 413 5.21 18.31 -17.33
CA LYS A 413 5.94 19.52 -16.91
C LYS A 413 5.22 20.16 -15.74
N LEU A 414 5.96 20.57 -14.71
CA LEU A 414 5.44 21.13 -13.46
C LEU A 414 5.02 22.62 -13.60
N SER A 415 4.22 22.97 -14.62
CA SER A 415 3.74 24.34 -14.84
C SER A 415 2.25 24.47 -14.52
N GLY A 416 1.88 25.47 -13.71
CA GLY A 416 0.47 25.83 -13.44
C GLY A 416 -0.22 25.14 -12.25
N MET A 417 0.52 24.55 -11.30
CA MET A 417 -0.05 23.97 -10.08
C MET A 417 0.03 24.93 -8.88
N GLU A 418 -0.98 24.95 -8.02
CA GLU A 418 -0.97 25.76 -6.79
C GLU A 418 0.06 25.24 -5.78
N ALA A 419 0.99 26.10 -5.38
CA ALA A 419 2.00 25.79 -4.38
C ALA A 419 1.36 25.53 -3.01
N SER A 420 1.15 24.25 -2.68
CA SER A 420 0.57 23.83 -1.39
C SER A 420 1.61 23.79 -0.25
N PHE A 421 2.89 23.86 -0.62
CA PHE A 421 4.03 23.89 0.31
C PHE A 421 4.91 25.11 0.01
N ALA A 422 5.59 25.61 1.04
CA ALA A 422 6.73 26.49 0.89
C ALA A 422 7.98 25.60 0.81
N LEU A 423 8.74 25.74 -0.27
CA LEU A 423 9.95 24.95 -0.52
C LEU A 423 11.06 25.94 -0.88
N ASN A 424 12.20 25.80 -0.20
CA ASN A 424 13.42 26.56 -0.48
C ASN A 424 14.58 25.58 -0.56
N VAL A 425 15.41 25.73 -1.59
CA VAL A 425 16.55 24.85 -1.86
C VAL A 425 17.77 25.71 -2.05
N GLN A 426 18.82 25.41 -1.30
CA GLN A 426 20.09 26.13 -1.35
C GLN A 426 21.23 25.13 -1.57
N LEU A 427 22.10 25.44 -2.52
CA LEU A 427 23.33 24.70 -2.71
C LEU A 427 24.33 25.14 -1.62
N LEU A 428 24.88 24.19 -0.89
CA LEU A 428 25.86 24.48 0.17
C LEU A 428 27.27 24.63 -0.41
N ASN A 429 28.10 25.44 0.24
CA ASN A 429 29.51 25.65 -0.14
C ASN A 429 30.37 24.38 -0.04
N SER A 430 29.90 23.35 0.67
CA SER A 430 30.51 22.02 0.70
C SER A 430 30.32 21.24 -0.60
N THR A 431 29.59 21.80 -1.57
CA THR A 431 29.42 21.21 -2.90
C THR A 431 30.71 21.36 -3.71
N THR A 432 31.26 20.24 -4.14
CA THR A 432 32.43 20.12 -5.00
C THR A 432 32.06 19.38 -6.30
N ARG A 433 33.05 19.07 -7.13
CA ARG A 433 32.88 18.26 -8.35
C ARG A 433 32.49 16.81 -8.05
N GLU A 434 32.81 16.30 -6.86
CA GLU A 434 32.60 14.91 -6.47
C GLU A 434 31.47 14.77 -5.45
N ILE A 435 31.14 15.85 -4.73
CA ILE A 435 30.16 15.84 -3.64
C ILE A 435 29.17 16.97 -3.89
N GLN A 436 27.88 16.68 -3.91
CA GLN A 436 26.83 17.67 -3.98
C GLN A 436 26.06 17.74 -2.67
N SER A 437 26.05 18.92 -2.03
CA SER A 437 25.36 19.14 -0.76
C SER A 437 24.27 20.20 -0.91
N LEU A 438 23.03 19.84 -0.59
CA LEU A 438 21.85 20.68 -0.75
C LEU A 438 21.16 20.84 0.60
N GLN A 439 20.92 22.09 1.01
CA GLN A 439 20.02 22.40 2.11
C GLN A 439 18.61 22.60 1.55
N VAL A 440 17.68 21.78 2.01
CA VAL A 440 16.27 21.82 1.60
C VAL A 440 15.44 22.18 2.82
N CYS A 441 14.63 23.23 2.70
CA CYS A 441 13.71 23.68 3.73
C CYS A 441 12.28 23.60 3.22
N VAL A 442 11.39 22.97 3.98
CA VAL A 442 10.01 22.71 3.58
C VAL A 442 9.03 23.09 4.69
N GLY A 443 7.91 23.71 4.32
CA GLY A 443 6.83 24.09 5.23
C GLY A 443 5.46 23.95 4.57
N SER A 444 4.42 23.66 5.34
CA SER A 444 3.03 23.61 4.84
C SER A 444 2.49 25.03 4.67
N ARG A 445 1.87 25.36 3.53
CA ARG A 445 1.12 26.63 3.37
C ARG A 445 -0.30 26.54 3.93
N THR A 446 -0.77 25.31 4.17
CA THR A 446 -2.11 25.05 4.69
C THR A 446 -2.12 24.99 6.22
N ASN A 447 -3.26 25.26 6.86
CA ASN A 447 -3.45 25.08 8.31
C ASN A 447 -3.62 23.60 8.71
N ARG A 448 -3.50 22.67 7.76
CA ARG A 448 -3.64 21.25 8.04
C ARG A 448 -2.29 20.69 8.45
N THR A 449 -2.26 20.10 9.64
CA THR A 449 -1.13 19.36 10.19
C THR A 449 -1.24 17.86 9.93
N GLU A 450 -2.34 17.39 9.32
CA GLU A 450 -2.59 15.97 9.09
C GLU A 450 -2.33 15.60 7.63
N GLY A 451 -1.30 14.79 7.39
CA GLY A 451 -0.94 14.29 6.06
C GLY A 451 0.54 13.91 5.99
N LEU A 452 0.84 12.77 5.36
CA LEU A 452 2.22 12.33 5.12
C LEU A 452 2.77 13.17 3.95
N THR A 453 3.83 13.92 4.17
CA THR A 453 4.48 14.75 3.14
C THR A 453 5.81 14.11 2.76
N LEU A 454 6.07 14.01 1.45
CA LEU A 454 7.33 13.50 0.91
C LEU A 454 8.07 14.65 0.24
N VAL A 455 9.38 14.71 0.46
CA VAL A 455 10.29 15.57 -0.27
C VAL A 455 11.28 14.70 -1.04
N GLU A 456 11.23 14.74 -2.36
CA GLU A 456 12.09 13.95 -3.24
C GLU A 456 13.12 14.87 -3.90
N VAL A 457 14.39 14.58 -3.66
CA VAL A 457 15.55 15.29 -4.22
C VAL A 457 16.13 14.43 -5.33
N PHE A 458 16.05 14.90 -6.58
CA PHE A 458 16.61 14.21 -7.74
C PHE A 458 18.07 14.58 -7.94
N HIS A 459 18.94 13.57 -8.05
CA HIS A 459 20.38 13.77 -8.17
C HIS A 459 20.81 13.82 -9.64
N PRO A 460 21.87 14.57 -9.98
CA PRO A 460 22.42 14.56 -11.34
C PRO A 460 22.88 13.16 -11.75
N LYS A 461 22.91 12.91 -13.06
CA LYS A 461 23.40 11.63 -13.60
C LYS A 461 24.83 11.35 -13.12
N GLY A 462 25.04 10.15 -12.59
CA GLY A 462 26.34 9.72 -12.08
C GLY A 462 26.53 9.98 -10.58
N PHE A 463 25.69 10.80 -9.95
CA PHE A 463 25.66 10.98 -8.50
C PHE A 463 24.68 10.00 -7.85
N SER A 464 25.04 9.58 -6.63
CA SER A 464 24.18 8.76 -5.76
C SER A 464 24.02 9.48 -4.43
N GLY A 465 22.80 9.58 -3.93
CA GLY A 465 22.56 10.05 -2.56
C GLY A 465 23.34 9.20 -1.55
N VAL A 466 23.92 9.83 -0.53
CA VAL A 466 24.74 9.17 0.50
C VAL A 466 24.14 9.41 1.88
N SER A 467 23.86 10.66 2.23
CA SER A 467 23.39 11.00 3.57
C SER A 467 22.26 12.04 3.55
N VAL A 468 21.46 12.01 4.62
CA VAL A 468 20.44 13.01 4.94
C VAL A 468 20.64 13.42 6.39
N GLU A 469 20.96 14.69 6.62
CA GLU A 469 21.11 15.27 7.95
C GLU A 469 19.91 16.16 8.28
N ASP A 470 19.20 15.82 9.36
CA ASP A 470 18.04 16.59 9.81
C ASP A 470 18.48 17.83 10.61
N LEU A 471 18.17 19.04 10.13
CA LEU A 471 18.47 20.30 10.81
C LEU A 471 17.28 20.83 11.61
N SER A 472 16.14 20.13 11.61
CA SER A 472 14.95 20.59 12.33
C SER A 472 15.14 20.47 13.85
N PRO A 473 14.63 21.42 14.65
CA PRO A 473 14.81 21.43 16.11
C PRO A 473 14.29 20.18 16.81
N LYS A 474 13.28 19.54 16.22
CA LYS A 474 12.60 18.36 16.78
C LYS A 474 13.01 17.05 16.11
N LYS A 475 13.96 17.06 15.17
CA LYS A 475 14.27 15.92 14.30
C LYS A 475 12.99 15.35 13.65
N SER A 476 12.28 16.22 12.95
CA SER A 476 10.98 15.99 12.33
C SER A 476 11.00 14.96 11.18
N ILE A 477 12.18 14.60 10.64
CA ILE A 477 12.29 13.59 9.59
C ILE A 477 11.95 12.22 10.17
N TRP A 478 10.89 11.62 9.65
CA TRP A 478 10.46 10.29 10.08
C TRP A 478 11.31 9.18 9.48
N LYS A 479 11.66 9.31 8.20
CA LYS A 479 12.48 8.36 7.45
C LYS A 479 13.11 9.05 6.25
N SER A 480 14.27 8.57 5.81
CA SER A 480 14.81 8.85 4.49
C SER A 480 15.04 7.54 3.74
N LEU A 481 14.90 7.56 2.41
CA LEU A 481 15.07 6.40 1.54
C LEU A 481 15.74 6.83 0.24
N GLN A 482 16.74 6.06 -0.19
CA GLN A 482 17.32 6.21 -1.52
C GLN A 482 16.57 5.32 -2.51
N ARG A 483 16.25 5.84 -3.71
CA ARG A 483 15.68 5.03 -4.78
C ARG A 483 16.73 4.06 -5.34
N PRO A 484 16.30 2.93 -5.95
CA PRO A 484 17.21 2.00 -6.61
C PRO A 484 18.13 2.72 -7.60
N GLY A 485 19.44 2.48 -7.49
CA GLY A 485 20.46 3.14 -8.30
C GLY A 485 20.88 4.53 -7.80
N GLY A 486 20.39 4.99 -6.65
CA GLY A 486 20.85 6.23 -6.01
C GLY A 486 20.39 7.52 -6.69
N THR A 487 19.52 7.43 -7.69
CA THR A 487 19.13 8.55 -8.58
C THR A 487 18.29 9.62 -7.89
N SER A 488 17.59 9.29 -6.81
CA SER A 488 16.90 10.27 -5.97
C SER A 488 16.90 9.84 -4.51
N THR A 489 16.72 10.83 -3.63
CA THR A 489 16.57 10.65 -2.18
C THR A 489 15.23 11.20 -1.73
N VAL A 490 14.45 10.37 -1.04
CA VAL A 490 13.10 10.69 -0.55
C VAL A 490 13.12 10.84 0.96
N VAL A 491 12.65 11.98 1.46
CA VAL A 491 12.54 12.32 2.88
C VAL A 491 11.06 12.38 3.28
N TYR A 492 10.72 11.74 4.39
CA TYR A 492 9.34 11.55 4.84
C TYR A 492 9.05 12.38 6.11
N TYR A 493 7.94 13.11 6.09
CA TYR A 493 7.40 13.86 7.24
C TYR A 493 6.01 13.33 7.59
N GLN A 494 5.81 12.86 8.83
CA GLN A 494 4.49 12.40 9.30
C GLN A 494 3.41 13.49 9.26
N SER A 495 3.85 14.72 9.52
CA SER A 495 3.07 15.94 9.50
C SER A 495 4.04 17.10 9.30
N LEU A 496 3.65 18.08 8.50
CA LEU A 496 4.46 19.27 8.29
C LEU A 496 3.75 20.51 8.84
N ALA A 497 4.44 21.26 9.69
CA ALA A 497 3.93 22.52 10.24
C ALA A 497 4.08 23.66 9.21
N ARG A 498 3.55 24.84 9.56
CA ARG A 498 3.84 26.07 8.81
C ARG A 498 5.29 26.55 8.96
N ALA A 499 5.91 26.23 10.10
CA ALA A 499 7.33 26.45 10.30
C ALA A 499 8.13 25.60 9.31
N MET A 500 9.21 26.19 8.77
CA MET A 500 10.07 25.50 7.81
C MET A 500 10.98 24.53 8.57
N ASP A 501 10.87 23.24 8.23
CA ASP A 501 11.83 22.23 8.65
C ASP A 501 12.90 22.08 7.56
N CYS A 502 14.17 22.11 7.96
CA CYS A 502 15.30 22.04 7.04
C CYS A 502 16.09 20.76 7.21
N PHE A 503 16.71 20.29 6.14
CA PHE A 503 17.62 19.15 6.14
C PHE A 503 18.68 19.33 5.06
N VAL A 504 19.81 18.64 5.24
CA VAL A 504 20.89 18.59 4.24
C VAL A 504 20.88 17.22 3.58
N VAL A 505 20.94 17.19 2.25
CA VAL A 505 21.17 15.98 1.48
C VAL A 505 22.52 16.07 0.82
N THR A 506 23.34 15.03 1.00
CA THR A 506 24.63 14.90 0.32
C THR A 506 24.58 13.73 -0.65
N ALA A 507 25.04 13.97 -1.87
CA ALA A 507 25.20 12.98 -2.93
C ALA A 507 26.65 12.96 -3.41
N GLU A 508 27.17 11.78 -3.75
CA GLU A 508 28.54 11.59 -4.18
C GLU A 508 28.58 11.01 -5.60
N LEU A 509 29.61 11.38 -6.36
CA LEU A 509 29.84 10.90 -7.72
C LEU A 509 30.25 9.41 -7.69
N PHE A 510 29.33 8.52 -8.06
CA PHE A 510 29.57 7.07 -8.03
C PHE A 510 30.25 6.56 -9.31
N ARG A 511 29.99 7.16 -10.48
CA ARG A 511 30.67 6.80 -11.75
C ARG A 511 30.87 8.00 -12.68
N ALA A 512 32.12 8.47 -12.77
CA ALA A 512 32.52 9.61 -13.62
C ALA A 512 32.19 9.44 -15.12
N GLY A 513 32.12 8.20 -15.63
CA GLY A 513 31.80 7.91 -17.03
C GLY A 513 30.35 8.18 -17.44
N PHE A 514 29.41 8.28 -16.48
CA PHE A 514 27.98 8.52 -16.73
C PHE A 514 27.56 9.98 -16.53
N ALA A 515 28.46 10.83 -16.04
CA ALA A 515 28.24 12.27 -15.86
C ALA A 515 28.39 13.08 -17.18
N LYS A 516 28.62 12.41 -18.31
CA LYS A 516 28.66 13.05 -19.63
C LYS A 516 27.25 13.47 -20.06
N SER A 517 27.00 14.77 -20.09
CA SER A 517 25.82 15.32 -20.76
C SER A 517 26.17 15.59 -22.22
N ASN A 518 25.42 15.02 -23.17
CA ASN A 518 25.49 15.49 -24.57
C ASN A 518 25.22 17.00 -24.60
N GLY A 519 26.22 17.80 -24.96
CA GLY A 519 26.07 19.24 -25.20
C GLY A 519 26.51 20.18 -24.07
N GLY A 520 27.27 19.72 -23.08
CA GLY A 520 28.04 20.61 -22.18
C GLY A 520 27.25 21.57 -21.27
N GLN A 521 25.93 21.44 -21.12
CA GLN A 521 25.15 22.21 -20.15
C GLN A 521 24.78 21.35 -18.93
N ALA A 522 25.08 21.87 -17.73
CA ALA A 522 24.63 21.29 -16.47
C ALA A 522 23.10 21.12 -16.50
N ARG A 523 22.64 19.86 -16.43
CA ARG A 523 21.21 19.56 -16.47
C ARG A 523 20.56 20.04 -15.17
N GLN A 524 19.49 20.81 -15.31
CA GLN A 524 18.63 21.27 -14.22
C GLN A 524 17.93 20.06 -13.57
N MET A 525 18.03 19.95 -12.25
CA MET A 525 17.41 18.91 -11.42
C MET A 525 16.30 19.54 -10.57
N ASP A 526 15.42 18.70 -10.03
CA ASP A 526 14.27 19.17 -9.24
C ASP A 526 14.32 18.64 -7.81
N VAL A 527 13.81 19.46 -6.89
CA VAL A 527 13.37 19.03 -5.57
C VAL A 527 11.86 19.20 -5.52
N VAL A 528 11.14 18.14 -5.15
CA VAL A 528 9.68 18.12 -5.19
C VAL A 528 9.12 17.73 -3.82
N ALA A 529 8.30 18.61 -3.24
CA ALA A 529 7.52 18.34 -2.04
C ALA A 529 6.06 18.05 -2.42
N TYR A 530 5.50 16.91 -1.99
CA TYR A 530 4.12 16.53 -2.30
C TYR A 530 3.42 15.81 -1.15
N ASP A 531 2.11 16.00 -1.07
CA ASP A 531 1.22 15.26 -0.16
C ASP A 531 1.06 13.82 -0.69
N TYR A 532 1.33 12.83 0.16
CA TYR A 532 1.24 11.43 -0.19
C TYR A 532 -0.19 11.01 -0.59
N TYR A 533 -1.19 11.59 0.08
CA TYR A 533 -2.60 11.23 -0.10
C TYR A 533 -3.28 12.06 -1.19
N ASN A 534 -2.80 13.27 -1.46
CA ASN A 534 -3.31 14.12 -2.53
C ASN A 534 -2.17 14.68 -3.39
N ARG A 535 -1.90 13.99 -4.51
CA ARG A 535 -0.82 14.35 -5.44
C ARG A 535 -1.02 15.67 -6.19
N ASP A 536 -2.19 16.30 -6.11
CA ASP A 536 -2.40 17.63 -6.70
C ASP A 536 -1.79 18.74 -5.81
N ARG A 537 -1.50 18.44 -4.55
CA ARG A 537 -0.79 19.33 -3.64
C ARG A 537 0.71 19.12 -3.75
N VAL A 538 1.38 20.09 -4.34
CA VAL A 538 2.81 20.00 -4.62
C VAL A 538 3.48 21.37 -4.49
N ALA A 539 4.78 21.36 -4.24
CA ALA A 539 5.69 22.45 -4.54
C ALA A 539 6.97 21.85 -5.12
N TRP A 540 7.65 22.58 -5.98
CA TRP A 540 8.91 22.14 -6.54
C TRP A 540 9.82 23.35 -6.74
N VAL A 541 11.12 23.09 -6.67
CA VAL A 541 12.18 24.07 -6.95
C VAL A 541 13.22 23.33 -7.77
N SER A 542 13.66 23.93 -8.86
CA SER A 542 14.79 23.39 -9.60
C SER A 542 16.10 23.91 -9.03
N TYR A 543 17.15 23.11 -9.17
CA TYR A 543 18.52 23.55 -8.92
C TYR A 543 19.44 23.04 -10.02
N LYS A 544 20.58 23.69 -10.21
CA LYS A 544 21.66 23.20 -11.08
C LYS A 544 22.79 22.68 -10.20
N GLY A 545 23.26 21.47 -10.47
CA GLY A 545 24.44 20.90 -9.83
C GLY A 545 25.66 20.91 -10.74
N TYR A 546 26.82 20.54 -10.18
CA TYR A 546 28.03 20.34 -10.99
C TYR A 546 27.84 19.17 -11.97
N GLY A 547 28.15 19.41 -13.25
CA GLY A 547 28.20 18.41 -14.32
C GLY A 547 29.48 18.58 -15.15
N ARG A 548 29.99 17.49 -15.73
CA ARG A 548 31.24 17.50 -16.52
C ARG A 548 30.99 18.01 -17.94
N GLN A 549 31.74 19.04 -18.36
CA GLN A 549 31.74 19.56 -19.73
C GLN A 549 32.63 18.69 -20.64
N ASP A 550 32.32 18.65 -21.95
CA ASP A 550 33.01 17.80 -22.93
C ASP A 550 34.42 18.33 -23.33
N SER A 551 34.83 19.51 -22.87
CA SER A 551 36.20 20.01 -23.01
C SER A 551 36.94 19.89 -21.68
N GLU A 552 38.12 19.28 -21.71
CA GLU A 552 39.04 19.30 -20.58
C GLU A 552 39.28 20.76 -20.14
N ASP A 553 38.95 21.04 -18.88
CA ASP A 553 39.41 22.14 -18.03
C ASP A 553 38.51 23.32 -17.63
N ASP A 554 37.25 23.44 -18.07
CA ASP A 554 36.38 24.52 -17.54
C ASP A 554 35.06 24.02 -16.88
N TYR A 555 34.76 24.55 -15.69
CA TYR A 555 33.50 24.38 -14.95
C TYR A 555 33.05 25.75 -14.42
N GLU A 556 31.87 26.21 -14.82
CA GLU A 556 31.36 27.54 -14.42
C GLU A 556 30.35 27.44 -13.25
N TYR A 557 30.37 28.45 -12.36
CA TYR A 557 29.50 28.60 -11.20
C TYR A 557 28.23 29.35 -11.63
N LEU A 558 27.03 28.82 -11.40
CA LEU A 558 25.79 29.57 -11.68
C LEU A 558 24.73 29.34 -10.58
N GLU A 559 24.23 30.46 -10.05
CA GLU A 559 23.31 30.57 -8.92
C GLU A 559 21.97 29.83 -9.11
N ALA A 560 21.34 29.48 -7.99
CA ALA A 560 19.98 28.94 -7.93
C ALA A 560 18.97 29.95 -8.50
N VAL A 561 18.02 29.49 -9.31
CA VAL A 561 16.90 30.29 -9.86
C VAL A 561 15.60 29.86 -9.24
#